data_AF-A0A2H0A2E5-F1
#
_entry.id   AF-A0A2H0A2E5-F1
#
_cell.length_a   1.000
_cell.length_b   1.000
_cell.length_c   1.000
_cell.angle_alpha   90.00
_cell.angle_beta   90.00
_cell.angle_gamma   90.00
#
_symmetry.space_group_name_H-M   'P 1'
#
loop_
_entity.id
_entity.type
_entity.pdbx_description
1 polymer ?
#
loop_
_entity_poly.entity_id
_entity_poly.type
_entity_poly.pdbx_seq_one_letter_code
_entity_poly.pdbx_strand_id
1 'polypeptide(L)'
;MARVDDYVNAGKIAREKLAAATFNDIATYSGFEPEAPAKFRIPFLNRTYQVGYPGFEFSDAVQTDAEVPLQEQVLILHYLSALKATEPAGRWIAYREIPGASFYFSAFVKRAIDPLKKVFGKNVSAFVEAASMLKGKSIDIGDAGFEFRIFPKVPLQMIIYGGDEEFEPEANILFDATAGDFLSPEDAAWLAGMVVYRLMALSRR
;
A
#
# COMPACT_ATOMS: atom_id res chain seq x y z
N MET A 1 1.43 17.77 -7.89
CA MET A 1 2.36 16.84 -7.24
C MET A 1 2.78 17.50 -5.93
N ALA A 2 2.64 16.84 -4.78
CA ALA A 2 3.03 17.41 -3.50
C ALA A 2 4.52 17.76 -3.51
N ARG A 3 4.89 18.88 -2.88
CA ARG A 3 6.27 19.34 -2.78
C ARG A 3 7.01 18.45 -1.78
N VAL A 4 8.34 18.36 -1.90
CA VAL A 4 9.17 17.61 -0.95
C VAL A 4 8.91 18.08 0.49
N ASP A 5 8.76 19.40 0.67
CA ASP A 5 8.42 20.02 1.96
C ASP A 5 7.12 19.50 2.57
N ASP A 6 6.11 19.20 1.74
CA ASP A 6 4.81 18.70 2.20
C ASP A 6 4.98 17.31 2.86
N TYR A 7 5.80 16.44 2.25
CA TYR A 7 6.08 15.11 2.81
C TYR A 7 6.98 15.17 4.04
N VAL A 8 7.96 16.08 4.07
CA VAL A 8 8.80 16.29 5.26
C VAL A 8 7.91 16.72 6.43
N ASN A 9 7.00 17.66 6.20
CA ASN A 9 6.07 18.12 7.22
C ASN A 9 5.09 17.03 7.66
N ALA A 10 4.51 16.27 6.71
CA ALA A 10 3.63 15.14 7.03
C ALA A 10 4.35 14.08 7.89
N GLY A 11 5.58 13.72 7.51
CA GLY A 11 6.41 12.79 8.27
C GLY A 11 6.79 13.30 9.65
N LYS A 12 6.96 14.61 9.83
CA LYS A 12 7.21 15.23 11.14
C LYS A 12 5.97 15.11 12.04
N ILE A 13 4.80 15.51 11.54
CA ILE A 13 3.52 15.45 12.29
C ILE A 13 3.21 14.01 12.70
N ALA A 14 3.41 13.05 11.80
CA ALA A 14 3.16 11.63 12.11
C ALA A 14 4.10 11.11 13.20
N ARG A 15 5.39 11.49 13.18
CA ARG A 15 6.34 11.14 14.24
C ARG A 15 5.98 11.75 15.59
N GLU A 16 5.58 13.03 15.62
CA GLU A 16 5.12 13.69 16.84
C GLU A 16 3.89 13.00 17.44
N LYS A 17 2.94 12.60 16.60
CA LYS A 17 1.78 11.81 17.04
C LYS A 17 2.18 10.45 17.60
N LEU A 18 3.06 9.73 16.91
CA LEU A 18 3.52 8.40 17.32
C LEU A 18 4.37 8.42 18.59
N ALA A 19 5.12 9.49 18.85
CA ALA A 19 5.91 9.66 20.06
C ALA A 19 5.05 9.66 21.35
N ALA A 20 3.74 9.93 21.24
CA ALA A 20 2.80 9.83 22.35
C ALA A 20 2.32 8.40 22.65
N ALA A 21 2.63 7.43 21.78
CA ALA A 21 2.27 6.01 21.95
C ALA A 21 3.47 5.17 22.38
N THR A 22 3.21 4.06 23.07
CA THR A 22 4.27 3.11 23.44
C THR A 22 4.65 2.22 22.25
N PHE A 23 5.88 1.71 22.24
CA PHE A 23 6.33 0.75 21.24
C PHE A 23 5.40 -0.47 21.15
N ASN A 24 4.94 -0.99 22.30
CA ASN A 24 4.05 -2.15 22.37
C ASN A 24 2.66 -1.86 21.81
N ASP A 25 2.11 -0.67 22.06
CA ASP A 25 0.82 -0.28 21.48
C ASP A 25 0.91 -0.21 19.96
N ILE A 26 1.97 0.43 19.43
CA ILE A 26 2.19 0.53 17.99
C ILE A 26 2.36 -0.86 17.38
N ALA A 27 3.15 -1.75 17.99
CA ALA A 27 3.32 -3.14 17.53
C ALA A 27 1.97 -3.88 17.48
N THR A 28 1.19 -3.78 18.56
CA THR A 28 -0.10 -4.46 18.71
C THR A 28 -1.11 -3.99 17.67
N TYR A 29 -1.30 -2.67 17.52
CA TYR A 29 -2.32 -2.12 16.64
C TYR A 29 -1.93 -2.12 15.16
N SER A 30 -0.64 -2.01 14.84
CA SER A 30 -0.18 -2.12 13.46
C SER A 30 -0.10 -3.57 12.97
N GLY A 31 0.00 -4.55 13.87
CA GLY A 31 0.23 -5.94 13.49
C GLY A 31 1.62 -6.20 12.92
N PHE A 32 2.57 -5.26 13.07
CA PHE A 32 3.97 -5.51 12.76
C PHE A 32 4.68 -6.13 13.95
N GLU A 33 5.51 -7.12 13.67
CA GLU A 33 6.31 -7.80 14.69
C GLU A 33 7.55 -6.96 15.04
N PRO A 34 7.91 -6.85 16.34
CA PRO A 34 9.20 -6.31 16.76
C PRO A 34 10.35 -7.13 16.18
N GLU A 35 11.36 -6.46 15.64
CA GLU A 35 12.62 -7.12 15.24
C GLU A 35 13.58 -7.27 16.41
N ALA A 36 13.60 -6.24 17.25
CA ALA A 36 14.45 -6.09 18.42
C ALA A 36 13.77 -5.10 19.38
N PRO A 37 14.27 -4.93 20.62
CA PRO A 37 13.80 -3.86 21.49
C PRO A 37 13.83 -2.51 20.78
N ALA A 38 12.70 -1.81 20.77
CA ALA A 38 12.54 -0.49 20.14
C ALA A 38 12.86 -0.46 18.62
N LYS A 39 12.66 -1.56 17.89
CA LYS A 39 12.83 -1.58 16.43
C LYS A 39 11.77 -2.45 15.74
N PHE A 40 11.09 -1.89 14.76
CA PHE A 40 10.12 -2.59 13.92
C PHE A 40 10.78 -3.16 12.67
N ARG A 41 10.33 -4.35 12.25
CA ARG A 41 10.59 -4.90 10.91
C ARG A 41 9.34 -4.73 10.06
N ILE A 42 9.43 -3.91 9.01
CA ILE A 42 8.30 -3.55 8.16
C ILE A 42 8.56 -4.04 6.74
N PRO A 43 8.02 -5.21 6.34
CA PRO A 43 7.91 -5.57 4.94
C PRO A 43 7.03 -4.54 4.23
N PHE A 44 7.53 -3.96 3.15
CA PHE A 44 6.78 -3.00 2.36
C PHE A 44 7.11 -3.18 0.87
N LEU A 45 6.09 -3.51 0.08
CA LEU A 45 6.23 -3.94 -1.31
C LEU A 45 7.19 -5.14 -1.42
N ASN A 46 8.36 -4.97 -2.03
CA ASN A 46 9.41 -5.99 -2.14
C ASN A 46 10.66 -5.68 -1.30
N ARG A 47 10.59 -4.67 -0.42
CA ARG A 47 11.67 -4.28 0.48
C ARG A 47 11.29 -4.63 1.92
N THR A 48 12.27 -4.56 2.81
CA THR A 48 12.02 -4.66 4.25
C THR A 48 12.76 -3.54 4.93
N TYR A 49 12.03 -2.74 5.69
CA TYR A 49 12.55 -1.61 6.44
C TYR A 49 12.72 -1.96 7.90
N GLN A 50 13.78 -1.41 8.48
CA GLN A 50 13.94 -1.31 9.92
C GLN A 50 13.53 0.10 10.33
N VAL A 51 12.67 0.21 11.35
CA VAL A 51 12.21 1.51 11.86
C VAL A 51 12.47 1.60 13.35
N GLY A 52 13.33 2.52 13.76
CA GLY A 52 13.71 2.73 15.17
C GLY A 52 12.65 3.45 15.98
N TYR A 53 12.48 3.12 17.26
CA TYR A 53 11.66 3.86 18.22
C TYR A 53 12.58 4.55 19.25
N PRO A 54 12.29 5.79 19.68
CA PRO A 54 11.07 6.57 19.42
C PRO A 54 11.14 7.54 18.23
N GLY A 55 12.27 7.62 17.51
CA GLY A 55 12.47 8.63 16.46
C GLY A 55 11.90 8.28 15.08
N PHE A 56 11.59 7.01 14.83
CA PHE A 56 11.13 6.48 13.54
C PHE A 56 12.09 6.82 12.40
N GLU A 57 13.37 6.58 12.64
CA GLU A 57 14.41 6.56 11.61
C GLU A 57 14.28 5.29 10.78
N PHE A 58 14.28 5.43 9.45
CA PHE A 58 14.14 4.34 8.51
C PHE A 58 15.50 3.93 7.95
N SER A 59 15.74 2.63 7.87
CA SER A 59 16.82 2.05 7.07
C SER A 59 16.33 0.82 6.31
N ASP A 60 16.91 0.53 5.15
CA ASP A 60 16.67 -0.73 4.46
C ASP A 60 17.41 -1.86 5.19
N ALA A 61 16.73 -3.00 5.38
CA ALA A 61 17.26 -4.14 6.11
C ALA A 61 18.34 -4.93 5.33
N VAL A 62 18.40 -4.78 4.01
CA VAL A 62 19.33 -5.49 3.12
C VAL A 62 20.40 -4.55 2.58
N GLN A 63 20.01 -3.37 2.13
CA GLN A 63 20.92 -2.37 1.55
C GLN A 63 20.99 -1.15 2.47
N THR A 64 21.79 -1.21 3.54
CA THR A 64 21.79 -0.18 4.60
C THR A 64 22.06 1.25 4.13
N ASP A 65 22.78 1.41 3.01
CA ASP A 65 23.07 2.71 2.38
C ASP A 65 21.99 3.18 1.39
N ALA A 66 20.99 2.35 1.10
CA ALA A 66 19.90 2.69 0.20
C ALA A 66 18.90 3.64 0.89
N GLU A 67 18.61 4.75 0.22
CA GLU A 67 17.61 5.70 0.68
C GLU A 67 16.22 5.03 0.72
N VAL A 68 15.47 5.32 1.79
CA VAL A 68 14.06 4.95 1.90
C VAL A 68 13.22 6.11 1.38
N PRO A 69 12.45 5.94 0.29
CA PRO A 69 11.71 7.04 -0.32
C PRO A 69 10.78 7.72 0.68
N LEU A 70 10.80 9.04 0.72
CA LEU A 70 10.07 9.83 1.70
C LEU A 70 8.55 9.54 1.69
N GLN A 71 7.98 9.30 0.51
CA GLN A 71 6.56 8.94 0.37
C GLN A 71 6.23 7.61 1.04
N GLU A 72 7.13 6.62 0.95
CA GLU A 72 6.97 5.33 1.63
C GLU A 72 7.08 5.50 3.14
N GLN A 73 8.04 6.31 3.61
CA GLN A 73 8.15 6.63 5.04
C GLN A 73 6.86 7.26 5.58
N VAL A 74 6.34 8.29 4.90
CA VAL A 74 5.11 8.98 5.31
C VAL A 74 3.92 8.02 5.35
N LEU A 75 3.75 7.20 4.31
CA LEU A 75 2.64 6.25 4.23
C LEU A 75 2.72 5.19 5.36
N ILE A 76 3.91 4.67 5.64
CA ILE A 76 4.14 3.76 6.76
C ILE A 76 3.84 4.46 8.10
N LEU A 77 4.32 5.68 8.31
CA LEU A 77 4.06 6.45 9.54
C LEU A 77 2.56 6.73 9.74
N HIS A 78 1.83 7.08 8.68
CA HIS A 78 0.38 7.28 8.74
C HIS A 78 -0.34 5.99 9.13
N TYR A 79 0.05 4.85 8.55
CA TYR A 79 -0.48 3.55 8.92
C TYR A 79 -0.23 3.22 10.41
N LEU A 80 1.02 3.37 10.89
CA LEU A 80 1.36 3.17 12.30
C LEU A 80 0.56 4.11 13.23
N SER A 81 0.27 5.32 12.76
CA SER A 81 -0.43 6.36 13.50
C SER A 81 -1.94 6.10 13.68
N ALA A 82 -2.50 5.06 13.05
CA ALA A 82 -3.90 4.72 13.18
C ALA A 82 -4.26 4.31 14.62
N LEU A 83 -3.40 3.49 15.24
CA LEU A 83 -3.56 2.96 16.61
C LEU A 83 -4.98 2.39 16.84
N LYS A 84 -5.47 1.61 15.87
CA LYS A 84 -6.79 0.95 15.89
C LYS A 84 -6.63 -0.55 16.08
N ALA A 85 -7.55 -1.14 16.84
CA ALA A 85 -7.67 -2.59 17.02
C ALA A 85 -8.50 -3.28 15.92
N THR A 86 -8.88 -2.58 14.85
CA THR A 86 -9.73 -3.13 13.80
C THR A 86 -9.01 -4.20 13.01
N GLU A 87 -9.62 -5.38 12.86
CA GLU A 87 -9.15 -6.43 11.95
C GLU A 87 -9.82 -6.31 10.58
N PRO A 88 -9.14 -6.71 9.48
CA PRO A 88 -9.77 -6.79 8.15
C PRO A 88 -11.07 -7.59 8.19
N ALA A 89 -12.14 -7.02 7.65
CA ALA A 89 -13.47 -7.62 7.71
C ALA A 89 -13.67 -8.75 6.69
N GLY A 90 -12.77 -8.89 5.72
CA GLY A 90 -12.91 -9.80 4.58
C GLY A 90 -14.00 -9.36 3.59
N ARG A 91 -14.46 -8.11 3.70
CA ARG A 91 -15.49 -7.52 2.86
C ARG A 91 -14.85 -6.49 1.94
N TRP A 92 -14.92 -6.73 0.63
CA TRP A 92 -14.28 -5.91 -0.37
C TRP A 92 -15.19 -4.78 -0.85
N ILE A 93 -14.66 -3.57 -0.89
CA ILE A 93 -15.36 -2.37 -1.32
C ILE A 93 -14.56 -1.64 -2.41
N ALA A 94 -15.25 -0.94 -3.30
CA ALA A 94 -14.61 -0.03 -4.23
C ALA A 94 -14.03 1.18 -3.48
N TYR A 95 -12.98 1.80 -4.03
CA TYR A 95 -12.34 2.98 -3.41
C TYR A 95 -13.34 4.10 -3.07
N ARG A 96 -14.36 4.35 -3.91
CA ARG A 96 -15.38 5.41 -3.66
C ARG A 96 -16.21 5.19 -2.40
N GLU A 97 -16.29 3.96 -1.92
CA GLU A 97 -17.06 3.59 -0.74
C GLU A 97 -16.28 3.88 0.55
N ILE A 98 -14.96 4.11 0.48
CA ILE A 98 -14.19 4.61 1.62
C ILE A 98 -14.72 6.02 1.97
N PRO A 99 -15.06 6.31 3.24
CA PRO A 99 -15.57 7.62 3.64
C PRO A 99 -14.67 8.77 3.18
N GLY A 100 -15.24 9.73 2.43
CA GLY A 100 -14.52 10.88 1.88
C GLY A 100 -13.75 10.62 0.58
N ALA A 101 -13.67 9.38 0.09
CA ALA A 101 -12.87 9.04 -1.09
C ALA A 101 -13.46 9.54 -2.43
N SER A 102 -14.76 9.83 -2.47
CA SER A 102 -15.41 10.39 -3.66
C SER A 102 -14.74 11.67 -4.17
N PHE A 103 -14.18 12.51 -3.29
CA PHE A 103 -13.44 13.73 -3.67
C PHE A 103 -12.11 13.44 -4.39
N TYR A 104 -11.53 12.26 -4.15
CA TYR A 104 -10.21 11.86 -4.66
C TYR A 104 -10.29 10.85 -5.79
N PHE A 105 -11.49 10.39 -6.18
CA PHE A 105 -11.62 9.26 -7.11
C PHE A 105 -10.97 9.50 -8.48
N SER A 106 -11.11 10.70 -9.06
CA SER A 106 -10.49 10.99 -10.35
C SER A 106 -8.96 10.92 -10.28
N ALA A 107 -8.36 11.33 -9.16
CA ALA A 107 -6.93 11.22 -8.91
C ALA A 107 -6.52 9.76 -8.68
N PHE A 108 -7.34 8.99 -7.95
CA PHE A 108 -7.13 7.56 -7.73
C PHE A 108 -7.14 6.76 -9.05
N VAL A 109 -8.13 7.00 -9.92
CA VAL A 109 -8.20 6.36 -11.24
C VAL A 109 -6.92 6.60 -12.03
N LYS A 110 -6.51 7.86 -12.17
CA LYS A 110 -5.29 8.23 -12.92
C LYS A 110 -4.01 7.67 -12.31
N ARG A 111 -3.96 7.53 -10.98
CA ARG A 111 -2.77 7.08 -10.24
C ARG A 111 -2.61 5.57 -10.23
N ALA A 112 -3.72 4.83 -10.15
CA ALA A 112 -3.69 3.40 -9.86
C ALA A 112 -4.42 2.56 -10.91
N ILE A 113 -5.68 2.89 -11.23
CA ILE A 113 -6.48 2.07 -12.17
C ILE A 113 -5.94 2.19 -13.60
N ASP A 114 -5.75 3.42 -14.12
CA ASP A 114 -5.32 3.63 -15.50
C ASP A 114 -3.94 3.01 -15.78
N PRO A 115 -2.91 3.17 -14.92
CA PRO A 115 -1.62 2.52 -15.16
C PRO A 115 -1.70 0.99 -15.07
N LEU A 116 -2.48 0.45 -14.12
CA LEU A 116 -2.70 -0.98 -13.97
C LEU A 116 -3.34 -1.56 -15.25
N LYS A 117 -4.45 -0.98 -15.69
CA LYS A 117 -5.13 -1.34 -16.94
C LYS A 117 -4.21 -1.22 -18.15
N LYS A 118 -3.53 -0.07 -18.30
CA LYS A 118 -2.73 0.21 -19.49
C LYS A 118 -1.57 -0.76 -19.68
N VAL A 119 -0.93 -1.17 -18.59
CA VAL A 119 0.25 -2.06 -18.66
C VAL A 119 -0.16 -3.52 -18.75
N PHE A 120 -1.20 -3.94 -18.03
CA PHE A 120 -1.51 -5.36 -17.86
C PHE A 120 -2.77 -5.83 -18.58
N GLY A 121 -3.64 -4.92 -19.02
CA GLY A 121 -4.91 -5.26 -19.68
C GLY A 121 -4.77 -6.06 -20.97
N LYS A 122 -3.65 -5.92 -21.70
CA LYS A 122 -3.32 -6.75 -22.88
C LYS A 122 -2.16 -7.71 -22.62
N ASN A 123 -1.71 -7.81 -21.37
CA ASN A 123 -0.57 -8.65 -20.96
C ASN A 123 -0.81 -9.19 -19.54
N VAL A 124 -1.83 -10.03 -19.41
CA VAL A 124 -2.27 -10.60 -18.13
C VAL A 124 -1.18 -11.49 -17.50
N SER A 125 -0.41 -12.21 -18.31
CA SER A 125 0.69 -13.06 -17.81
C SER A 125 1.77 -12.25 -17.09
N ALA A 126 2.13 -11.07 -17.61
CA ALA A 126 3.09 -10.19 -16.95
C ALA A 126 2.57 -9.65 -15.59
N PHE A 127 1.25 -9.51 -15.42
CA PHE A 127 0.67 -9.19 -14.12
C PHE A 127 0.78 -10.36 -13.15
N VAL A 128 0.48 -11.58 -13.60
CA VAL A 128 0.60 -12.81 -12.78
C VAL A 128 2.04 -13.00 -12.27
N GLU A 129 3.03 -12.84 -13.15
CA GLU A 129 4.45 -12.95 -12.80
C GLU A 129 4.86 -11.87 -11.77
N ALA A 130 4.55 -10.60 -12.06
CA ALA A 130 4.89 -9.49 -11.18
C ALA A 130 4.19 -9.57 -9.82
N ALA A 131 2.91 -9.98 -9.79
CA ALA A 131 2.14 -10.17 -8.57
C ALA A 131 2.73 -11.28 -7.69
N SER A 132 3.17 -12.38 -8.30
CA SER A 132 3.86 -13.47 -7.61
C SER A 132 5.16 -13.00 -6.95
N MET A 133 5.93 -12.14 -7.63
CA MET A 133 7.15 -11.53 -7.06
C MET A 133 6.87 -10.61 -5.87
N LEU A 134 5.69 -9.99 -5.80
CA LEU A 134 5.21 -9.22 -4.65
C LEU A 134 4.49 -10.07 -3.60
N LYS A 135 4.54 -11.40 -3.70
CA LYS A 135 3.85 -12.33 -2.79
C LYS A 135 2.33 -12.09 -2.74
N GLY A 136 1.75 -11.59 -3.84
CA GLY A 136 0.31 -11.49 -3.99
C GLY A 136 -0.31 -12.89 -3.95
N LYS A 137 -1.47 -13.01 -3.31
CA LYS A 137 -2.25 -14.25 -3.27
C LYS A 137 -3.28 -14.23 -4.39
N SER A 138 -3.24 -15.20 -5.29
CA SER A 138 -4.21 -15.32 -6.38
C SER A 138 -5.64 -15.47 -5.84
N ILE A 139 -6.60 -14.81 -6.50
CA ILE A 139 -8.03 -14.93 -6.26
C ILE A 139 -8.73 -15.28 -7.59
N ASP A 140 -9.84 -16.00 -7.50
CA ASP A 140 -10.58 -16.51 -8.66
C ASP A 140 -11.61 -15.46 -9.16
N ILE A 141 -11.10 -14.32 -9.62
CA ILE A 141 -11.92 -13.19 -10.14
C ILE A 141 -11.20 -12.52 -11.32
N GLY A 142 -11.93 -12.31 -12.41
CA GLY A 142 -11.38 -11.75 -13.66
C GLY A 142 -10.48 -12.75 -14.39
N ASP A 143 -9.74 -12.27 -15.40
CA ASP A 143 -8.71 -13.09 -16.07
C ASP A 143 -7.45 -13.25 -15.22
N ALA A 144 -7.21 -12.29 -14.33
CA ALA A 144 -6.29 -12.44 -13.21
C ALA A 144 -6.67 -11.53 -12.04
N GLY A 145 -6.74 -12.11 -10.85
CA GLY A 145 -6.97 -11.38 -9.60
C GLY A 145 -5.93 -11.72 -8.54
N PHE A 146 -5.50 -10.73 -7.77
CA PHE A 146 -4.60 -10.92 -6.63
C PHE A 146 -4.98 -10.06 -5.42
N GLU A 147 -4.94 -10.65 -4.23
CA GLU A 147 -4.93 -9.96 -2.94
C GLU A 147 -3.50 -9.64 -2.50
N PHE A 148 -3.25 -8.41 -2.11
CA PHE A 148 -1.98 -7.93 -1.57
C PHE A 148 -2.16 -7.49 -0.11
N ARG A 149 -1.24 -7.93 0.75
CA ARG A 149 -1.13 -7.50 2.15
C ARG A 149 0.17 -6.73 2.34
N ILE A 150 0.18 -5.49 1.85
CA ILE A 150 1.32 -4.58 2.04
C ILE A 150 1.38 -4.08 3.48
N PHE A 151 0.23 -3.71 4.03
CA PHE A 151 0.05 -3.49 5.46
C PHE A 151 -0.77 -4.64 6.06
N PRO A 152 -0.43 -5.11 7.28
CA PRO A 152 -1.14 -6.22 7.92
C PRO A 152 -2.66 -6.03 8.02
N LYS A 153 -3.11 -4.78 8.24
CA LYS A 153 -4.53 -4.43 8.45
C LYS A 153 -5.20 -3.74 7.27
N VAL A 154 -4.51 -3.56 6.14
CA VAL A 154 -5.08 -2.95 4.93
C VAL A 154 -4.81 -3.83 3.70
N PRO A 155 -5.50 -4.97 3.57
CA PRO A 155 -5.45 -5.73 2.33
C PRO A 155 -6.18 -4.99 1.20
N LEU A 156 -5.68 -5.19 -0.02
CA LEU A 156 -6.31 -4.69 -1.24
C LEU A 156 -6.26 -5.77 -2.32
N GLN A 157 -7.26 -5.77 -3.21
CA GLN A 157 -7.31 -6.65 -4.35
C GLN A 157 -7.11 -5.86 -5.64
N MET A 158 -6.40 -6.44 -6.60
CA MET A 158 -6.31 -5.94 -7.97
C MET A 158 -6.83 -7.02 -8.91
N ILE A 159 -7.75 -6.64 -9.79
CA ILE A 159 -8.43 -7.53 -10.73
C ILE A 159 -8.23 -6.97 -12.12
N ILE A 160 -7.78 -7.82 -13.05
CA ILE A 160 -7.66 -7.53 -14.47
C ILE A 160 -8.70 -8.34 -15.23
N TYR A 161 -9.44 -7.65 -16.09
CA TYR A 161 -10.20 -8.23 -17.18
C TYR A 161 -9.43 -7.92 -18.45
N GLY A 162 -8.85 -8.96 -19.05
CA GLY A 162 -8.09 -8.88 -20.29
C GLY A 162 -8.99 -8.42 -21.42
N GLY A 163 -8.46 -7.52 -22.25
CA GLY A 163 -9.15 -7.12 -23.47
C GLY A 163 -8.91 -8.13 -24.59
N ASP A 164 -9.85 -8.23 -25.51
CA ASP A 164 -9.76 -9.02 -26.73
C ASP A 164 -10.08 -8.17 -27.97
N GLU A 165 -10.45 -8.80 -29.08
CA GLU A 165 -10.81 -8.09 -30.32
C GLU A 165 -12.14 -7.33 -30.22
N GLU A 166 -13.02 -7.71 -29.30
CA GLU A 166 -14.38 -7.19 -29.15
C GLU A 166 -14.51 -6.22 -27.96
N PHE A 167 -13.73 -6.44 -26.90
CA PHE A 167 -13.80 -5.68 -25.64
C PHE A 167 -12.44 -5.08 -25.23
N GLU A 168 -12.45 -3.79 -24.87
CA GLU A 168 -11.29 -3.15 -24.24
C GLU A 168 -11.03 -3.73 -22.83
N PRO A 169 -9.77 -3.80 -22.38
CA PRO A 169 -9.46 -4.31 -21.05
C PRO A 169 -10.05 -3.45 -19.95
N GLU A 170 -10.29 -4.05 -18.79
CA GLU A 170 -10.67 -3.34 -17.58
C GLU A 170 -9.83 -3.74 -16.37
N ALA A 171 -9.74 -2.85 -15.39
CA ALA A 171 -9.05 -3.13 -14.14
C ALA A 171 -9.80 -2.54 -12.95
N ASN A 172 -9.85 -3.30 -11.85
CA ASN A 172 -10.46 -2.87 -10.60
C ASN A 172 -9.47 -3.01 -9.46
N ILE A 173 -9.55 -2.07 -8.52
CA ILE A 173 -8.80 -2.12 -7.27
C ILE A 173 -9.81 -1.99 -6.13
N LEU A 174 -9.89 -3.02 -5.30
CA LEU A 174 -10.78 -3.09 -4.14
C LEU A 174 -9.96 -3.02 -2.86
N PHE A 175 -10.57 -2.50 -1.80
CA PHE A 175 -9.99 -2.45 -0.47
C PHE A 175 -10.86 -3.24 0.49
N ASP A 176 -10.29 -3.74 1.57
CA ASP A 176 -11.12 -4.19 2.69
C ASP A 176 -11.91 -3.01 3.25
N ALA A 177 -13.15 -3.27 3.67
CA ALA A 177 -14.04 -2.27 4.22
C ALA A 177 -13.48 -1.52 5.43
N THR A 178 -12.49 -2.08 6.13
CA THR A 178 -11.82 -1.45 7.27
C THR A 178 -10.64 -0.56 6.88
N ALA A 179 -10.29 -0.44 5.58
CA ALA A 179 -9.14 0.35 5.14
C ALA A 179 -9.17 1.82 5.62
N GLY A 180 -10.37 2.41 5.68
CA GLY A 180 -10.58 3.78 6.15
C GLY A 180 -10.30 4.01 7.65
N ASP A 181 -10.18 2.94 8.45
CA ASP A 181 -9.77 3.05 9.85
C ASP A 181 -8.26 3.31 10.00
N PHE A 182 -7.49 2.98 8.96
CA PHE A 182 -6.03 3.05 8.96
C PHE A 182 -5.47 4.12 8.04
N LEU A 183 -6.08 4.33 6.88
CA LEU A 183 -5.58 5.23 5.85
C LEU A 183 -6.62 6.29 5.50
N SER A 184 -6.16 7.52 5.31
CA SER A 184 -6.97 8.53 4.62
C SER A 184 -7.25 8.08 3.18
N PRO A 185 -8.29 8.60 2.50
CA PRO A 185 -8.49 8.31 1.09
C PRO A 185 -7.25 8.62 0.24
N GLU A 186 -6.56 9.72 0.52
CA GLU A 186 -5.32 10.07 -0.17
C GLU A 186 -4.22 9.00 0.03
N ASP A 187 -4.01 8.55 1.27
CA ASP A 187 -3.04 7.50 1.58
C ASP A 187 -3.42 6.16 0.94
N ALA A 188 -4.69 5.79 0.94
CA ALA A 188 -5.19 4.58 0.26
C ALA A 188 -4.93 4.65 -1.25
N ALA A 189 -5.12 5.81 -1.88
CA ALA A 189 -4.79 6.02 -3.28
C ALA A 189 -3.28 5.95 -3.54
N TRP A 190 -2.45 6.46 -2.62
CA TRP A 190 -1.01 6.34 -2.68
C TRP A 190 -0.54 4.88 -2.56
N LEU A 191 -1.08 4.13 -1.60
CA LEU A 191 -0.77 2.72 -1.41
C LEU A 191 -1.06 1.92 -2.68
N ALA A 192 -2.27 2.03 -3.24
CA ALA A 192 -2.63 1.34 -4.47
C ALA A 192 -1.72 1.75 -5.63
N GLY A 193 -1.44 3.05 -5.79
CA GLY A 193 -0.50 3.53 -6.80
C GLY A 193 0.89 2.90 -6.64
N MET A 194 1.45 2.91 -5.43
CA MET A 194 2.77 2.33 -5.15
C MET A 194 2.83 0.83 -5.50
N VAL A 195 1.78 0.07 -5.19
CA VAL A 195 1.69 -1.34 -5.60
C VAL A 195 1.67 -1.47 -7.12
N VAL A 196 0.83 -0.70 -7.82
CA VAL A 196 0.74 -0.71 -9.29
C VAL A 196 2.08 -0.38 -9.95
N TYR A 197 2.71 0.72 -9.56
CA TYR A 197 4.01 1.12 -10.12
C TYR A 197 5.10 0.11 -9.80
N ARG A 198 5.02 -0.58 -8.65
CA ARG A 198 5.96 -1.64 -8.32
C ARG A 198 5.77 -2.87 -9.19
N LEU A 199 4.53 -3.30 -9.40
CA LEU A 199 4.21 -4.38 -10.34
C LEU A 199 4.74 -4.05 -11.75
N MET A 200 4.52 -2.83 -12.23
CA MET A 200 5.03 -2.36 -13.53
C MET A 200 6.56 -2.38 -13.61
N ALA A 201 7.26 -2.10 -12.51
CA ALA A 201 8.72 -2.15 -12.48
C ALA A 201 9.25 -3.59 -12.50
N LEU A 202 8.50 -4.53 -11.92
CA LEU A 202 8.85 -5.94 -11.87
C LEU A 202 8.54 -6.67 -13.18
N SER A 203 7.49 -6.25 -13.90
CA SER A 203 7.08 -6.86 -15.17
C SER A 203 7.96 -6.52 -16.38
N ARG A 204 8.92 -5.60 -16.21
CA ARG A 204 9.87 -5.20 -17.26
C ARG A 204 11.22 -5.94 -17.18
N ARG A 205 11.34 -6.91 -16.28
CA ARG A 205 12.58 -7.64 -16.03
C ARG A 205 12.70 -8.88 -16.91
#